data_AF-M8DHA0-F1
#
_entry.id   AF-M8DHA0-F1
#
_cell.length_a   1.000
_cell.length_b   1.000
_cell.length_c   1.000
_cell.angle_alpha   90.00
_cell.angle_beta   90.00
_cell.angle_gamma   90.00
#
_symmetry.space_group_name_H-M   'P 1'
#
loop_
_entity.id
_entity.type
_entity.pdbx_description
1 polymer ?
#
loop_
_entity_poly.entity_id
_entity_poly.type
_entity_poly.pdbx_seq_one_letter_code
_entity_poly.pdbx_strand_id
1 'polypeptide(L)'
;MTKKDYVASIIKNIQKHNDIIPSHLQELLQEVSRNVETVSSQSFFMQTNHVVTEPASQRTYNPNEPLFRLSEGYRELKTLAETNRASRPDLKSAVDQLEGLLGTSESYSPE
;
A
#
# COMPACT_ATOMS: atom_id res chain seq x y z
N MET A 1 13.96 10.30 3.49
CA MET A 1 13.15 9.05 3.47
C MET A 1 12.34 9.05 2.19
N THR A 2 12.42 8.01 1.35
CA THR A 2 11.71 7.97 0.07
C THR A 2 10.30 7.38 0.24
N LYS A 3 9.38 7.61 -0.73
CA LYS A 3 8.04 7.00 -0.73
C LYS A 3 8.11 5.47 -0.69
N LYS A 4 9.15 4.89 -1.32
CA LYS A 4 9.48 3.46 -1.26
C LYS A 4 9.79 3.01 0.17
N ASP A 5 10.68 3.71 0.88
CA ASP A 5 11.02 3.41 2.28
C ASP A 5 9.81 3.54 3.21
N TYR A 6 8.95 4.51 2.94
CA TYR A 6 7.73 4.74 3.70
C TYR A 6 6.73 3.59 3.52
N VAL A 7 6.47 3.16 2.28
CA VAL A 7 5.61 2.00 1.99
C VAL A 7 6.19 0.71 2.59
N ALA A 8 7.48 0.47 2.43
CA ALA A 8 8.16 -0.68 3.04
C ALA A 8 8.02 -0.69 4.58
N SER A 9 8.12 0.49 5.21
CA SER A 9 7.95 0.64 6.66
C SER A 9 6.52 0.33 7.12
N ILE A 10 5.51 0.79 6.37
CA ILE A 10 4.10 0.50 6.65
C ILE A 10 3.83 -1.01 6.56
N ILE A 11 4.25 -1.64 5.46
CA ILE A 11 4.06 -3.09 5.25
C ILE A 11 4.72 -3.87 6.38
N LYS A 12 5.96 -3.51 6.74
CA LYS A 12 6.69 -4.16 7.84
C LYS A 12 5.98 -3.98 9.18
N ASN A 13 5.36 -2.84 9.44
CA ASN A 13 4.60 -2.61 10.66
C ASN A 13 3.31 -3.45 10.70
N ILE A 14 2.60 -3.58 9.59
CA ILE A 14 1.43 -4.45 9.48
C ILE A 14 1.83 -5.91 9.70
N GLN A 15 2.94 -6.37 9.08
CA GLN A 15 3.44 -7.73 9.19
C GLN A 15 3.87 -8.16 10.60
N LYS A 16 4.16 -7.22 11.51
CA LYS A 16 4.40 -7.55 12.93
C LYS A 16 3.18 -8.17 13.61
N HIS A 17 2.00 -8.03 13.02
CA HIS A 17 0.73 -8.54 13.52
C HIS A 17 0.23 -9.74 12.70
N ASN A 18 1.12 -10.46 12.02
CA ASN A 18 0.77 -11.63 11.19
C ASN A 18 -0.04 -12.71 11.93
N ASP A 19 0.03 -12.77 13.26
CA ASP A 19 -0.70 -13.75 14.05
C ASP A 19 -2.24 -13.58 14.01
N ILE A 20 -2.74 -12.39 13.66
CA ILE A 20 -4.18 -12.14 13.46
C ILE A 20 -4.55 -11.85 12.01
N ILE A 21 -3.56 -11.63 11.15
CA ILE A 21 -3.80 -11.34 9.72
C ILE A 21 -4.06 -12.67 9.02
N PRO A 22 -5.15 -12.81 8.25
CA PRO A 22 -5.42 -14.04 7.52
C PRO A 22 -4.38 -14.29 6.42
N SER A 23 -4.11 -15.56 6.11
CA SER A 23 -2.99 -15.99 5.26
C SER A 23 -2.95 -15.31 3.90
N HIS A 24 -4.12 -15.09 3.26
CA HIS A 24 -4.18 -14.42 1.96
C HIS A 24 -3.70 -12.97 2.00
N LEU A 25 -3.97 -12.24 3.10
CA LEU A 25 -3.45 -10.88 3.29
C LEU A 25 -1.96 -10.90 3.64
N GLN A 26 -1.48 -11.92 4.34
CA GLN A 26 -0.04 -12.08 4.57
C GLN A 26 0.71 -12.30 3.25
N GLU A 27 0.18 -13.16 2.39
CA GLU A 27 0.71 -13.41 1.04
C GLU A 27 0.70 -12.15 0.19
N LEU A 28 -0.40 -11.39 0.21
CA LEU A 28 -0.49 -10.09 -0.46
C LEU A 28 0.57 -9.12 0.06
N LEU A 29 0.72 -8.97 1.38
CA LEU A 29 1.72 -8.09 1.97
C LEU A 29 3.16 -8.53 1.63
N GLN A 30 3.41 -9.84 1.55
CA GLN A 30 4.71 -10.36 1.12
C GLN A 30 4.98 -10.12 -0.36
N GLU A 31 3.99 -10.31 -1.23
CA GLU A 31 4.10 -10.02 -2.66
C GLU A 31 4.39 -8.54 -2.88
N VAL A 32 3.64 -7.66 -2.22
CA VAL A 32 3.86 -6.21 -2.28
C VAL A 32 5.25 -5.86 -1.73
N SER A 33 5.66 -6.42 -0.60
CA SER A 33 7.00 -6.18 -0.04
C SER A 33 8.09 -6.53 -1.05
N ARG A 34 7.99 -7.71 -1.67
CA ARG A 34 8.95 -8.13 -2.71
C ARG A 34 8.93 -7.19 -3.90
N ASN A 35 7.75 -6.78 -4.38
CA ASN A 35 7.63 -5.83 -5.49
C ASN A 35 8.23 -4.47 -5.14
N VAL A 36 8.03 -3.98 -3.92
CA VAL A 36 8.64 -2.73 -3.44
C VAL A 36 10.16 -2.87 -3.40
N GLU A 37 10.69 -4.00 -2.94
CA GLU A 37 12.14 -4.26 -2.88
C GLU A 37 12.78 -4.38 -4.27
N THR A 38 12.15 -5.11 -5.20
CA THR A 38 12.66 -5.37 -6.55
C THR A 38 12.55 -4.17 -7.48
N VAL A 39 11.56 -3.29 -7.29
CA VAL A 39 11.40 -2.09 -8.11
C VAL A 39 12.38 -1.01 -7.65
N SER A 40 13.19 -0.48 -8.57
CA SER A 40 14.11 0.65 -8.31
C SER A 40 13.36 1.86 -7.75
N SER A 41 13.96 2.61 -6.82
CA SER A 41 13.32 3.79 -6.20
C SER A 41 12.85 4.82 -7.23
N GLN A 42 13.55 4.94 -8.37
CA GLN A 42 13.19 5.80 -9.49
C GLN A 42 11.93 5.31 -10.24
N SER A 43 11.83 4.00 -10.50
CA SER A 43 10.65 3.38 -11.11
C SER A 43 9.44 3.44 -10.17
N PHE A 44 9.66 3.20 -8.88
CA PHE A 44 8.63 3.34 -7.85
C PHE A 44 8.10 4.78 -7.78
N PHE A 45 8.99 5.77 -7.83
CA PHE A 45 8.61 7.18 -7.87
C PHE A 45 7.83 7.51 -9.15
N MET A 46 8.27 7.07 -10.32
CA MET A 46 7.54 7.34 -11.58
C MET A 46 6.14 6.72 -11.59
N GLN A 47 6.01 5.49 -11.08
CA GLN A 47 4.73 4.79 -10.92
C GLN A 47 3.79 5.51 -9.93
N THR A 48 4.33 5.91 -8.77
CA THR A 48 3.50 6.42 -7.67
C THR A 48 3.27 7.93 -7.66
N ASN A 49 4.00 8.72 -8.46
CA ASN A 49 3.81 10.17 -8.58
C ASN A 49 3.13 10.60 -9.88
N HIS A 50 2.51 9.68 -10.62
CA HIS A 50 1.91 9.99 -11.92
C HIS A 50 2.88 10.75 -12.86
N VAL A 51 4.19 10.50 -12.78
CA VAL A 51 5.14 10.97 -13.81
C VAL A 51 5.00 9.99 -14.98
N VAL A 52 3.82 10.04 -15.58
CA VAL A 52 3.37 9.21 -16.68
C VAL A 52 3.38 10.15 -17.86
N THR A 53 4.38 9.98 -18.71
CA THR A 53 4.47 10.65 -20.01
C THR A 53 3.36 10.24 -20.97
N GLU A 54 2.46 9.35 -20.56
CA GLU A 54 1.39 8.76 -21.37
C GLU A 54 0.00 9.34 -21.02
N PRO A 55 -0.84 9.62 -22.02
CA PRO A 55 -2.18 10.18 -21.83
C PRO A 55 -3.10 9.21 -21.06
N ALA A 56 -4.01 9.77 -20.25
CA ALA A 56 -4.93 9.02 -19.39
C ALA A 56 -5.72 7.90 -20.12
N SER A 57 -6.02 8.09 -21.41
CA SER A 57 -6.74 7.14 -22.26
C SER A 57 -5.95 5.88 -22.64
N GLN A 58 -4.63 5.86 -22.41
CA GLN A 58 -3.75 4.70 -22.65
C GLN A 58 -3.19 4.11 -21.35
N ARG A 59 -3.71 4.55 -20.19
CA ARG A 59 -3.34 3.99 -18.88
C ARG A 59 -3.71 2.52 -18.84
N THR A 60 -2.72 1.68 -19.09
CA THR A 60 -2.79 0.27 -18.70
C THR A 60 -2.45 0.26 -17.22
N TYR A 61 -3.47 0.25 -16.35
CA TYR A 61 -3.27 0.04 -14.92
C TYR A 61 -2.50 -1.26 -14.77
N ASN A 62 -1.26 -1.17 -14.29
CA ASN A 62 -0.44 -2.36 -14.22
C ASN A 62 -0.85 -3.10 -12.94
N PRO A 63 -1.48 -4.28 -13.04
CA PRO A 63 -2.02 -5.00 -11.87
C PRO A 63 -0.92 -5.45 -10.90
N ASN A 64 0.35 -5.32 -11.29
CA ASN A 64 1.51 -5.56 -10.43
C ASN A 64 1.99 -4.31 -9.68
N GLU A 65 1.30 -3.18 -9.79
CA GLU A 65 1.65 -2.00 -9.00
C GLU A 65 1.43 -2.27 -7.50
N PRO A 66 2.45 -2.05 -6.66
CA PRO A 66 2.38 -2.39 -5.24
C PRO A 66 1.27 -1.62 -4.50
N LEU A 67 0.94 -0.40 -4.92
CA LEU A 67 -0.15 0.37 -4.33
C LEU A 67 -1.54 -0.13 -4.74
N PHE A 68 -1.67 -0.61 -5.97
CA PHE A 68 -2.91 -1.21 -6.45
C PHE A 68 -3.20 -2.53 -5.72
N ARG A 69 -2.18 -3.40 -5.58
CA ARG A 69 -2.31 -4.62 -4.79
C ARG A 69 -2.62 -4.34 -3.32
N LEU A 70 -2.00 -3.30 -2.73
CA LEU A 70 -2.32 -2.88 -1.36
C LEU A 70 -3.77 -2.39 -1.22
N SER A 71 -4.32 -1.70 -2.23
CA SER A 71 -5.71 -1.23 -2.17
C SER A 71 -6.72 -2.36 -2.23
N GLU A 72 -6.42 -3.46 -2.93
CA GLU A 72 -7.27 -4.67 -2.94
C GLU A 72 -7.43 -5.27 -1.53
N GLY A 73 -6.33 -5.34 -0.76
CA GLY A 73 -6.33 -5.87 0.61
C GLY A 73 -6.67 -4.84 1.70
N TYR A 74 -6.67 -3.54 1.37
CA TYR A 74 -6.79 -2.46 2.33
C TYR A 74 -8.09 -2.51 3.13
N ARG A 75 -9.23 -2.81 2.48
CA ARG A 75 -10.54 -2.81 3.15
C ARG A 75 -10.60 -3.85 4.27
N GLU A 76 -10.08 -5.06 4.02
CA GLU A 76 -10.01 -6.09 5.05
C GLU A 76 -9.00 -5.74 6.14
N LEU A 77 -7.83 -5.22 5.79
CA LEU A 77 -6.84 -4.73 6.77
C LEU A 77 -7.43 -3.64 7.67
N LYS A 78 -8.23 -2.73 7.10
CA LYS A 78 -8.95 -1.68 7.84
C LYS A 78 -9.96 -2.27 8.81
N THR A 79 -10.81 -3.18 8.34
CA THR A 79 -11.80 -3.84 9.22
C THR A 79 -11.11 -4.60 10.35
N LEU A 80 -10.01 -5.29 10.06
CA LEU A 80 -9.25 -6.07 11.03
C LEU A 80 -8.57 -5.17 12.07
N ALA A 81 -7.99 -4.06 11.64
CA ALA A 81 -7.39 -3.07 12.51
C ALA A 81 -8.42 -2.33 13.38
N GLU A 82 -9.58 -1.95 12.83
CA GLU A 82 -10.69 -1.35 13.58
C GLU A 82 -11.21 -2.31 14.66
N THR A 83 -11.39 -3.58 14.32
CA THR A 83 -11.88 -4.61 15.24
C THR A 83 -10.89 -4.86 16.39
N ASN A 84 -9.59 -4.71 16.13
CA ASN A 84 -8.53 -4.94 17.09
C ASN A 84 -7.92 -3.66 17.67
N ARG A 85 -8.55 -2.49 17.46
CA ARG A 85 -7.98 -1.18 17.80
C ARG A 85 -7.57 -1.03 19.28
N ALA A 86 -8.31 -1.67 20.18
CA ALA A 86 -8.05 -1.59 21.63
C ALA A 86 -6.86 -2.46 22.05
N SER A 87 -6.67 -3.61 21.39
CA SER A 87 -5.61 -4.57 21.71
C SER A 87 -4.33 -4.31 20.91
N ARG A 88 -4.44 -3.65 19.75
CA ARG A 88 -3.35 -3.43 18.79
C ARG A 88 -3.43 -2.05 18.15
N PRO A 89 -3.19 -0.99 18.92
CA PRO A 89 -3.18 0.38 18.40
C PRO A 89 -2.13 0.57 17.30
N ASP A 90 -0.99 -0.13 17.36
CA ASP A 90 0.07 -0.05 16.35
C ASP A 90 -0.39 -0.55 14.96
N LEU A 91 -1.18 -1.62 14.91
CA LEU A 91 -1.77 -2.11 13.66
C LEU A 91 -2.71 -1.06 13.07
N LYS A 92 -3.52 -0.43 13.93
CA LYS A 92 -4.43 0.64 13.51
C LYS A 92 -3.67 1.83 12.95
N SER A 93 -2.63 2.28 13.63
CA SER A 93 -1.77 3.35 13.13
C SER A 93 -1.10 3.00 11.80
N ALA A 94 -0.62 1.77 11.61
CA ALA A 94 -0.01 1.34 10.35
C ALA A 94 -1.04 1.32 9.19
N VAL A 95 -2.27 0.90 9.46
CA VAL A 95 -3.35 0.91 8.47
C VAL A 95 -3.86 2.33 8.17
N ASP A 96 -3.87 3.24 9.15
CA ASP A 96 -4.18 4.66 8.92
C ASP A 96 -3.10 5.35 8.08
N GLN A 97 -1.83 4.99 8.29
CA GLN A 97 -0.74 5.45 7.43
C GLN A 97 -0.87 4.93 6.00
N LEU A 98 -1.34 3.68 5.84
CA LEU A 98 -1.68 3.10 4.54
C LEU A 98 -2.86 3.84 3.89
N GLU A 99 -3.90 4.18 4.66
CA GLU A 99 -5.04 4.98 4.19
C GLU A 99 -4.57 6.34 3.67
N GLY A 100 -3.76 7.06 4.44
CA GLY A 100 -3.22 8.34 4.00
C GLY A 100 -2.41 8.22 2.72
N LEU A 101 -1.69 7.11 2.53
CA LEU A 101 -0.92 6.85 1.32
C LEU A 101 -1.81 6.54 0.10
N LEU A 102 -2.91 5.78 0.30
CA LEU A 102 -3.86 5.47 -0.76
C LEU A 102 -4.78 6.66 -1.11
N GLY A 103 -5.23 7.41 -0.10
CA GLY A 103 -6.09 8.60 -0.27
C GLY A 103 -5.35 9.81 -0.84
N THR A 104 -4.04 9.93 -0.60
CA THR A 104 -3.21 10.93 -1.32
C THR A 104 -3.01 10.59 -2.79
N SER A 105 -3.15 9.32 -3.20
CA SER A 105 -3.21 8.94 -4.62
C SER A 105 -4.57 9.22 -5.29
N GLU A 106 -5.66 9.38 -4.53
CA GLU A 106 -6.99 9.73 -5.08
C GLU A 106 -7.25 11.25 -5.18
N SER A 107 -6.41 12.10 -4.58
CA SER A 107 -6.64 13.56 -4.52
C SER A 107 -6.17 14.34 -5.76
N TYR A 108 -6.15 13.73 -6.95
CA TYR A 108 -5.98 14.46 -8.23
C TYR A 108 -7.06 14.03 -9.23
N SER A 109 -8.31 14.38 -8.92
CA SER A 109 -9.36 14.56 -9.92
C SER A 109 -9.35 16.03 -10.34
N PRO A 110 -8.81 16.40 -11.51
CA PRO A 110 -9.04 17.74 -12.05
C PRO A 110 -10.53 17.85 -12.42
N GLU A 111 -11.23 18.78 -11.77
CA GLU A 111 -12.47 19.37 -12.30
C GLU A 111 -12.17 20.25 -13.51
#